data_AF-A0A2V9Y0A1-F1
#
_entry.id   AF-A0A2V9Y0A1-F1
#
_cell.length_a   1.000
_cell.length_b   1.000
_cell.length_c   1.000
_cell.angle_alpha   90.00
_cell.angle_beta   90.00
_cell.angle_gamma   90.00
#
_symmetry.space_group_name_H-M   'P 1'
#
loop_
_entity.id
_entity.type
_entity.pdbx_description
1 polymer ?
#
loop_
_entity_poly.entity_id
_entity_poly.type
_entity_poly.pdbx_seq_one_letter_code
_entity_poly.pdbx_strand_id
1 'polypeptide(L)'
;MEVDRGSTAGQTTTFLFYQHFIEDVNTGAFQNTFGSGTIPNSAFQVHGQTDSLNVDTSTVAGFVNQFCTFDPNTNLFTCNSAPGGVVTGVWSVITPLVTFQNSGTLRFTFPGVRFIATGTSDSQAALANVNVLGTVLTNVTANVGTRHNTSINVQH
;
A
#
# COMPACT_ATOMS: atom_id res chain seq x y z
N MET A 1 1.56 3.70 1.15
CA MET A 1 0.46 3.01 0.44
C MET A 1 1.02 2.48 -0.87
N GLU A 2 0.65 1.25 -1.23
CA GLU A 2 1.06 0.56 -2.45
C GLU A 2 -0.20 -0.03 -3.10
N VAL A 3 -0.33 0.18 -4.41
CA VAL A 3 -1.39 -0.44 -5.23
C VAL A 3 -0.70 -1.11 -6.40
N ASP A 4 -0.83 -2.43 -6.49
CA ASP A 4 -0.24 -3.22 -7.55
C ASP A 4 -1.35 -3.88 -8.37
N ARG A 5 -1.14 -3.94 -9.69
CA ARG A 5 -1.94 -4.77 -10.59
C ARG A 5 -1.07 -5.87 -11.17
N GLY A 6 -1.49 -7.12 -11.01
CA GLY A 6 -0.80 -8.30 -11.52
C GLY A 6 -1.75 -9.23 -12.27
N SER A 7 -1.22 -10.38 -12.71
CA SER A 7 -2.03 -11.48 -13.23
C SER A 7 -1.82 -12.73 -12.38
N THR A 8 -2.90 -13.33 -11.89
CA THR A 8 -2.89 -14.63 -11.21
C THR A 8 -3.71 -15.60 -12.02
N ALA A 9 -3.10 -16.72 -12.46
CA ALA A 9 -3.76 -17.71 -13.32
C ALA A 9 -4.44 -17.13 -14.58
N GLY A 10 -3.83 -16.10 -15.19
CA GLY A 10 -4.35 -15.42 -16.38
C GLY A 10 -5.46 -14.39 -16.13
N GLN A 11 -5.87 -14.18 -14.87
CA GLN A 11 -6.81 -13.12 -14.50
C GLN A 11 -6.07 -11.94 -13.89
N THR A 12 -6.44 -10.72 -14.31
CA THR A 12 -5.95 -9.49 -13.68
C THR A 12 -6.42 -9.43 -12.23
N THR A 13 -5.51 -9.17 -11.31
CA THR A 13 -5.77 -8.98 -9.88
C THR A 13 -5.18 -7.65 -9.45
N THR A 14 -5.91 -6.91 -8.61
CA THR A 14 -5.44 -5.65 -8.02
C THR A 14 -5.29 -5.85 -6.53
N PHE A 15 -4.11 -5.55 -5.99
CA PHE A 15 -3.78 -5.67 -4.59
C PHE A 15 -3.56 -4.28 -4.01
N LEU A 16 -4.14 -4.02 -2.84
CA LEU A 16 -3.92 -2.80 -2.08
C LEU A 16 -3.23 -3.15 -0.77
N PHE A 17 -2.21 -2.37 -0.44
CA PHE A 17 -1.58 -2.33 0.86
C PHE A 17 -1.48 -0.88 1.34
N TYR A 18 -1.81 -0.62 2.59
CA TYR A 18 -1.47 0.64 3.25
C TYR A 18 -1.01 0.44 4.67
N GLN A 19 -0.19 1.38 5.12
CA GLN A 19 0.30 1.47 6.48
C GLN A 19 0.24 2.94 6.90
N HIS A 20 -0.17 3.15 8.14
CA HIS A 20 -0.12 4.42 8.82
C HIS A 20 0.52 4.18 10.19
N PHE A 21 1.70 4.75 10.38
CA PHE A 21 2.51 4.57 11.58
C PHE A 21 2.66 5.92 12.28
N ILE A 22 2.31 5.96 13.56
CA ILE A 22 2.46 7.11 14.45
C ILE A 22 3.33 6.67 15.61
N GLU A 23 4.42 7.37 15.86
CA GLU A 23 5.30 7.14 17.00
C GLU A 23 5.34 8.38 17.88
N ASP A 24 5.14 8.19 19.17
CA ASP A 24 5.46 9.19 20.19
C ASP A 24 6.96 9.15 20.46
N VAL A 25 7.66 10.14 19.92
CA VAL A 25 9.12 10.27 20.02
C VAL A 25 9.63 10.42 21.46
N ASN A 26 8.79 10.78 22.43
CA ASN A 26 9.21 10.95 23.82
C ASN A 26 9.15 9.64 24.60
N THR A 27 8.18 8.78 24.28
CA THR A 27 7.96 7.53 25.01
C THR A 27 8.45 6.31 24.23
N GLY A 28 8.52 6.38 22.90
CA GLY A 28 8.72 5.24 22.01
C GLY A 28 7.45 4.41 21.80
N ALA A 29 6.30 4.86 22.31
CA ALA A 29 5.02 4.23 22.05
C ALA A 29 4.63 4.45 20.59
N PHE A 30 4.05 3.44 19.95
CA PHE A 30 3.59 3.60 18.59
C PHE A 30 2.21 2.99 18.35
N GLN A 31 1.52 3.57 17.37
CA GLN A 31 0.30 3.06 16.78
C GLN A 31 0.55 2.77 15.31
N ASN A 32 0.07 1.62 14.85
CA ASN A 32 0.22 1.21 13.47
C ASN A 32 -1.11 0.69 12.94
N THR A 33 -1.70 1.40 11.99
CA THR A 33 -2.86 0.92 11.23
C THR A 33 -2.36 0.41 9.90
N PHE A 34 -2.70 -0.83 9.54
CA PHE A 34 -2.43 -1.31 8.19
C PHE A 34 -3.59 -2.11 7.63
N GLY A 35 -3.69 -2.10 6.32
CA GLY A 35 -4.71 -2.83 5.57
C GLY A 35 -4.09 -3.50 4.37
N SER A 36 -4.56 -4.71 4.06
CA SER A 36 -4.07 -5.47 2.92
C SER A 36 -5.12 -6.40 2.35
N GLY A 37 -5.15 -6.53 1.03
CA GLY A 37 -5.99 -7.51 0.37
C GLY A 37 -6.18 -7.24 -1.12
N THR A 38 -6.81 -8.20 -1.80
CA THR A 38 -7.27 -8.03 -3.18
C THR A 38 -8.47 -7.10 -3.20
N ILE A 39 -8.46 -6.11 -4.08
CA ILE A 39 -9.55 -5.17 -4.30
C ILE A 39 -10.13 -5.34 -5.73
N PRO A 40 -11.35 -4.85 -5.99
CA PRO A 40 -11.91 -4.88 -7.35
C PRO A 40 -10.98 -4.20 -8.35
N ASN A 41 -10.75 -4.80 -9.52
CA ASN A 41 -9.88 -4.20 -10.54
C ASN A 41 -10.36 -2.83 -11.01
N SER A 42 -11.68 -2.61 -10.99
CA SER A 42 -12.30 -1.32 -11.34
C SER A 42 -12.02 -0.21 -10.34
N ALA A 43 -11.57 -0.54 -9.12
CA ALA A 43 -11.26 0.43 -8.08
C ALA A 43 -9.92 1.16 -8.33
N PHE A 44 -9.06 0.61 -9.18
CA PHE A 44 -7.81 1.23 -9.61
C PHE A 44 -7.85 1.52 -11.11
N GLN A 45 -7.51 2.72 -11.54
CA GLN A 45 -7.50 3.11 -12.94
C GLN A 45 -6.13 3.68 -13.29
N VAL A 46 -5.59 3.24 -14.42
CA VAL A 46 -4.26 3.63 -14.92
C VAL A 46 -4.48 4.42 -16.20
N HIS A 47 -4.26 5.74 -16.18
CA HIS A 47 -4.50 6.65 -17.30
C HIS A 47 -3.23 7.36 -17.75
N GLY A 48 -2.23 6.60 -18.17
CA GLY A 48 -1.02 7.10 -18.84
C GLY A 48 -0.12 7.95 -17.92
N GLN A 49 -0.52 9.18 -17.63
CA GLN A 49 0.14 10.10 -16.70
C GLN A 49 -0.60 10.28 -15.38
N THR A 50 -1.82 9.74 -15.24
CA THR A 50 -2.59 9.84 -14.00
C THR A 50 -3.16 8.49 -13.62
N ASP A 51 -2.84 8.02 -12.42
CA ASP A 51 -3.45 6.84 -11.83
C ASP A 51 -4.43 7.26 -10.73
N SER A 52 -5.47 6.48 -10.51
CA SER A 52 -6.45 6.76 -9.46
C SER A 52 -6.93 5.50 -8.75
N LEU A 53 -7.16 5.62 -7.44
CA LEU A 53 -7.70 4.60 -6.57
C LEU A 53 -8.97 5.15 -5.90
N ASN A 54 -10.02 4.34 -5.86
CA ASN A 54 -11.19 4.57 -5.03
C ASN A 54 -11.79 3.23 -4.61
N VAL A 55 -11.64 2.86 -3.34
CA VAL A 55 -12.18 1.62 -2.78
C VAL A 55 -12.68 1.85 -1.36
N ASP A 56 -13.80 1.23 -1.01
CA ASP A 56 -14.24 1.11 0.37
C ASP A 56 -13.85 -0.27 0.92
N THR A 57 -12.78 -0.33 1.70
CA THR A 57 -12.22 -1.58 2.22
C THR A 57 -13.14 -2.27 3.24
N SER A 58 -14.15 -1.59 3.77
CA SER A 58 -15.16 -2.21 4.63
C SER A 58 -16.11 -3.14 3.85
N THR A 59 -16.20 -2.95 2.53
CA THR A 59 -17.09 -3.72 1.64
C THR A 59 -16.37 -4.84 0.88
N VAL A 60 -15.04 -4.88 0.95
CA VAL A 60 -14.22 -5.84 0.21
C VAL A 60 -14.07 -7.12 1.02
N ALA A 61 -14.69 -8.20 0.53
CA ALA A 61 -14.60 -9.51 1.17
C ALA A 61 -13.13 -9.99 1.26
N GLY A 62 -12.72 -10.41 2.45
CA GLY A 62 -11.36 -10.91 2.71
C GLY A 62 -10.29 -9.83 2.84
N PHE A 63 -10.65 -8.54 2.73
CA PHE A 63 -9.71 -7.46 3.01
C PHE A 63 -9.45 -7.38 4.52
N VAL A 64 -8.18 -7.38 4.90
CA VAL A 64 -7.77 -7.36 6.31
C VAL A 64 -7.44 -5.93 6.70
N ASN A 65 -7.98 -5.49 7.83
CA ASN A 65 -7.68 -4.21 8.47
C ASN A 65 -7.27 -4.48 9.92
N GLN A 66 -6.11 -3.94 10.32
CA GLN A 66 -5.59 -4.12 11.66
C GLN A 66 -5.13 -2.78 12.24
N PHE A 67 -5.36 -2.64 13.55
CA PHE A 67 -4.81 -1.58 14.37
C PHE A 67 -3.95 -2.21 15.45
N CYS A 68 -2.68 -1.85 15.47
CA CYS A 68 -1.72 -2.33 16.43
C CYS A 68 -1.19 -1.20 17.30
N THR A 69 -0.92 -1.49 18.56
CA THR A 69 -0.29 -0.58 19.50
C THR A 69 0.92 -1.25 20.16
N PHE A 70 1.91 -0.44 20.50
CA PHE A 70 3.03 -0.83 21.33
C PHE A 70 3.13 0.12 22.52
N ASP A 71 3.13 -0.45 23.72
CA ASP A 71 3.42 0.27 24.95
C ASP A 71 4.82 -0.11 25.45
N PRO A 72 5.79 0.83 25.44
CA PRO A 72 7.16 0.57 25.85
C PRO A 72 7.30 0.34 27.36
N ASN A 73 6.35 0.80 28.18
CA ASN A 73 6.41 0.60 29.64
C ASN A 73 6.07 -0.84 30.04
N THR A 74 5.15 -1.46 29.30
CA THR A 74 4.72 -2.84 29.52
C THR A 74 5.37 -3.83 28.54
N ASN A 75 6.11 -3.31 27.54
CA ASN A 75 6.66 -4.05 26.42
C ASN A 75 5.60 -4.91 25.70
N LEU A 76 4.36 -4.42 25.65
CA LEU A 76 3.22 -5.14 25.11
C LEU A 76 2.91 -4.63 23.70
N PHE A 77 2.89 -5.56 22.75
CA PHE A 77 2.43 -5.34 21.39
C PHE A 77 1.06 -6.01 21.22
N THR A 78 0.04 -5.24 20.89
CA THR A 78 -1.31 -5.76 20.64
C THR A 78 -1.79 -5.37 19.26
N CYS A 79 -2.46 -6.29 18.56
CA CYS A 79 -3.11 -6.04 17.28
C CYS A 79 -4.56 -6.50 17.35
N ASN A 80 -5.47 -5.65 16.90
CA ASN A 80 -6.88 -5.94 16.82
C ASN A 80 -7.37 -5.71 15.38
N SER A 81 -8.47 -6.38 15.02
CA SER A 81 -9.16 -6.05 13.78
C SER A 81 -9.66 -4.60 13.85
N ALA A 82 -9.46 -3.86 12.78
CA ALA A 82 -9.94 -2.49 12.65
C ALA A 82 -11.07 -2.42 11.61
N PRO A 83 -12.03 -1.49 11.74
CA PRO A 83 -12.99 -1.24 10.68
C PRO A 83 -12.25 -0.76 9.42
N GLY A 84 -12.69 -1.24 8.27
CA GLY A 84 -12.27 -0.68 6.98
C GLY A 84 -12.93 0.67 6.71
N GLY A 85 -12.69 1.21 5.53
CA GLY A 85 -13.31 2.44 5.08
C GLY A 85 -12.81 2.87 3.71
N VAL A 86 -13.20 4.07 3.30
CA VAL A 86 -12.83 4.62 2.01
C VAL A 86 -11.33 4.94 1.98
N VAL A 87 -10.67 4.42 0.94
CA VAL A 87 -9.29 4.71 0.58
C VAL A 87 -9.29 5.26 -0.84
N THR A 88 -8.78 6.48 -1.00
CA THR A 88 -8.64 7.13 -2.31
C THR A 88 -7.21 7.56 -2.57
N GLY A 89 -6.87 7.64 -3.84
CA GLY A 89 -5.57 8.12 -4.28
C GLY A 89 -5.63 8.65 -5.70
N VAL A 90 -4.87 9.69 -5.97
CA VAL A 90 -4.56 10.14 -7.33
C VAL A 90 -3.06 10.35 -7.39
N TRP A 91 -2.42 9.77 -8.40
CA TRP A 91 -1.00 9.93 -8.67
C TRP A 91 -0.85 10.54 -10.06
N SER A 92 -0.20 11.69 -10.14
CA SER A 92 0.08 12.36 -11.40
C SER A 92 1.58 12.36 -11.66
N VAL A 93 2.01 11.71 -12.74
CA VAL A 93 3.42 11.68 -13.18
C VAL A 93 3.93 13.11 -13.31
N ILE A 94 5.09 13.38 -12.73
CA ILE A 94 5.77 14.66 -12.88
C ILE A 94 6.66 14.55 -14.11
N THR A 95 6.30 15.25 -15.19
CA THR A 95 7.12 15.31 -16.41
C THR A 95 7.95 16.61 -16.48
N PRO A 96 9.17 16.59 -17.05
CA PRO A 96 9.93 15.44 -17.55
C PRO A 96 10.95 14.94 -16.50
N LEU A 97 10.51 14.18 -15.49
CA LEU A 97 11.43 13.61 -14.50
C LEU A 97 11.98 12.24 -14.94
N VAL A 98 13.11 11.88 -14.32
CA VAL A 98 13.90 10.66 -14.55
C VAL A 98 13.06 9.40 -14.30
N THR A 99 13.15 8.43 -15.21
CA THR A 99 12.68 7.06 -14.98
C THR A 99 13.74 6.29 -14.17
N PHE A 100 13.32 5.68 -13.08
CA PHE A 100 14.13 4.80 -12.25
C PHE A 100 13.87 3.35 -12.64
N GLN A 101 14.92 2.60 -12.94
CA GLN A 101 14.87 1.16 -13.11
C GLN A 101 15.50 0.49 -11.89
N ASN A 102 14.73 -0.33 -11.18
CA ASN A 102 15.19 -1.09 -10.03
C ASN A 102 15.03 -2.58 -10.31
N SER A 103 15.97 -3.41 -9.88
CA SER A 103 15.84 -4.87 -9.93
C SER A 103 16.22 -5.48 -8.60
N GLY A 104 15.50 -6.53 -8.19
CA GLY A 104 15.78 -7.25 -6.95
C GLY A 104 14.53 -7.73 -6.24
N THR A 105 14.65 -7.90 -4.93
CA THR A 105 13.57 -8.36 -4.05
C THR A 105 13.19 -7.26 -3.06
N LEU A 106 11.95 -6.80 -3.15
CA LEU A 106 11.28 -6.00 -2.14
C LEU A 106 10.63 -6.93 -1.10
N ARG A 107 10.86 -6.65 0.19
CA ARG A 107 10.25 -7.39 1.29
C ARG A 107 9.61 -6.42 2.27
N PHE A 108 8.33 -6.62 2.52
CA PHE A 108 7.66 -5.99 3.65
C PHE A 108 7.23 -7.08 4.64
N THR A 109 7.59 -6.89 5.90
CA THR A 109 7.20 -7.77 6.98
C THR A 109 6.27 -7.00 7.90
N PHE A 110 5.04 -7.49 8.03
CA PHE A 110 4.02 -7.02 8.95
C PHE A 110 3.70 -8.13 9.96
N PRO A 111 3.06 -7.80 11.09
CA PRO A 111 2.53 -8.82 11.98
C PRO A 111 1.59 -9.78 11.23
N GLY A 112 1.96 -11.07 11.14
CA GLY A 112 1.15 -12.11 10.50
C GLY A 112 1.05 -12.03 8.96
N VAL A 113 1.81 -11.15 8.31
CA VAL A 113 1.88 -11.09 6.85
C VAL A 113 3.27 -10.72 6.39
N ARG A 114 3.84 -11.48 5.46
CA ARG A 114 5.06 -11.11 4.75
C ARG A 114 4.78 -11.00 3.26
N PHE A 115 4.96 -9.80 2.72
CA PHE A 115 4.89 -9.53 1.30
C PHE A 115 6.30 -9.57 0.70
N ILE A 116 6.47 -10.40 -0.32
CA ILE A 116 7.74 -10.52 -1.04
C ILE A 116 7.44 -10.32 -2.52
N ALA A 117 7.99 -9.26 -3.11
CA ALA A 117 7.97 -9.04 -4.54
C ALA A 117 9.39 -9.13 -5.09
N THR A 118 9.63 -9.99 -6.08
CA THR A 118 10.92 -10.08 -6.78
C THR A 118 10.72 -9.79 -8.24
N GLY A 119 11.53 -8.91 -8.83
CA GLY A 119 11.44 -8.58 -10.25
C GLY A 119 12.23 -7.33 -10.62
N THR A 120 11.89 -6.78 -11.78
CA THR A 120 12.37 -5.49 -12.26
C THR A 120 11.21 -4.50 -12.25
N SER A 121 11.44 -3.26 -11.85
CA SER A 121 10.43 -2.20 -11.89
C SER A 121 10.98 -0.97 -12.60
N ASP A 122 10.20 -0.46 -13.54
CA ASP A 122 10.43 0.85 -14.15
C ASP A 122 9.42 1.82 -13.54
N SER A 123 9.91 2.89 -12.92
CA SER A 123 9.07 3.83 -12.18
C SER A 123 9.46 5.28 -12.43
N GLN A 124 8.52 6.20 -12.26
CA GLN A 124 8.72 7.63 -12.37
C GLN A 124 8.16 8.32 -11.15
N ALA A 125 8.71 9.49 -10.83
CA ALA A 125 8.18 10.32 -9.76
C ALA A 125 6.79 10.84 -10.12
N ALA A 126 5.89 10.80 -9.14
CA ALA A 126 4.53 11.30 -9.23
C ALA A 126 4.19 12.17 -8.01
N LEU A 127 3.31 13.15 -8.20
CA LEU A 127 2.62 13.82 -7.11
C LEU A 127 1.41 12.99 -6.72
N ALA A 128 1.31 12.65 -5.44
CA ALA A 128 0.20 11.89 -4.90
C ALA A 128 -0.68 12.75 -3.99
N ASN A 129 -1.99 12.59 -4.17
CA ASN A 129 -3.02 13.05 -3.26
C ASN A 129 -3.79 11.83 -2.79
N VAL A 130 -3.64 11.45 -1.52
CA VAL A 130 -4.19 10.20 -0.99
C VAL A 130 -4.98 10.46 0.28
N ASN A 131 -6.05 9.69 0.45
CA ASN A 131 -6.81 9.62 1.68
C ASN A 131 -6.86 8.15 2.12
N VAL A 132 -6.31 7.87 3.31
CA VAL A 132 -6.34 6.54 3.90
C VAL A 132 -7.15 6.65 5.19
N LEU A 133 -8.37 6.11 5.19
CA LEU A 133 -9.24 6.05 6.38
C LEU A 133 -9.47 7.41 7.05
N GLY A 134 -9.56 8.48 6.26
CA GLY A 134 -9.75 9.86 6.74
C GLY A 134 -8.47 10.66 6.89
N THR A 135 -7.29 10.03 6.85
CA THR A 135 -6.00 10.73 6.86
C THR A 135 -5.62 11.18 5.45
N VAL A 136 -5.53 12.49 5.24
CA VAL A 136 -5.24 13.10 3.93
C VAL A 136 -3.76 13.48 3.82
N LEU A 137 -3.12 13.05 2.74
CA LEU A 137 -1.79 13.49 2.32
C LEU A 137 -1.91 14.15 0.95
N THR A 138 -1.50 15.41 0.85
CA THR A 138 -1.65 16.24 -0.36
C THR A 138 -0.28 16.58 -0.92
N ASN A 139 -0.12 16.47 -2.25
CA ASN A 139 1.11 16.78 -2.98
C ASN A 139 2.37 16.09 -2.43
N VAL A 140 2.23 14.84 -1.97
CA VAL A 140 3.39 14.05 -1.50
C VAL A 140 4.08 13.36 -2.67
N THR A 141 5.39 13.24 -2.62
CA THR A 141 6.15 12.51 -3.65
C THR A 141 5.87 11.01 -3.53
N ALA A 142 5.54 10.40 -4.66
CA ALA A 142 5.34 8.97 -4.80
C ALA A 142 6.03 8.48 -6.09
N ASN A 143 5.99 7.17 -6.31
CA ASN A 143 6.44 6.56 -7.55
C ASN A 143 5.28 5.79 -8.18
N VAL A 144 5.13 5.93 -9.50
CA VAL A 144 4.23 5.10 -10.31
C VAL A 144 5.04 4.41 -11.39
N GLY A 145 4.62 3.22 -11.81
CA GLY A 145 5.45 2.45 -12.71
C GLY A 145 4.90 1.07 -13.04
N THR A 146 5.68 0.33 -13.82
CA THR A 146 5.38 -1.04 -14.21
C THR A 146 6.42 -1.98 -13.62
N ARG A 147 5.94 -3.11 -13.10
CA ARG A 147 6.80 -4.22 -12.71
C ARG A 147 6.82 -5.27 -13.83
N HIS A 148 8.01 -5.78 -14.12
CA HIS A 148 8.31 -6.77 -15.13
C HIS A 148 8.93 -8.01 -14.48
N ASN A 149 8.67 -9.18 -15.07
CA ASN A 149 9.22 -10.47 -14.61
C ASN A 149 9.04 -10.69 -13.10
N THR A 150 7.87 -10.32 -12.60
CA THR A 150 7.64 -10.20 -11.16
C THR A 150 7.02 -11.47 -10.59
N SER A 151 7.52 -11.93 -9.46
CA SER A 151 6.84 -12.89 -8.59
C SER A 151 6.42 -12.18 -7.31
N ILE A 152 5.15 -12.33 -6.94
CA ILE A 152 4.59 -11.84 -5.67
C ILE A 152 4.26 -13.07 -4.83
N ASN A 153 4.81 -13.13 -3.62
CA ASN A 153 4.52 -14.15 -2.62
C ASN A 153 4.04 -13.47 -1.35
N VAL A 154 2.83 -13.82 -0.92
CA VAL A 154 2.25 -13.37 0.35
C VAL A 154 2.24 -14.58 1.28
N GLN A 155 2.98 -14.47 2.39
CA GLN A 155 3.04 -15.49 3.45
C GLN A 155 2.21 -14.99 4.62
N HIS A 156 1.38 -15.88 5.19
CA HIS A 156 0.58 -15.63 6.40
C HIS A 156 1.19 -16.38 7.59
#